data_AF-X1HC08-F1
#
_entry.id   AF-X1HC08-F1
#
_cell.length_a   1.000
_cell.length_b   1.000
_cell.length_c   1.000
_cell.angle_alpha   90.00
_cell.angle_beta   90.00
_cell.angle_gamma   90.00
#
_symmetry.space_group_name_H-M   'P 1'
#
loop_
_entity.id
_entity.type
_entity.pdbx_description
1 polymer ?
#
loop_
_entity_poly.entity_id
_entity_poly.type
_entity_poly.pdbx_seq_one_letter_code
_entity_poly.pdbx_strand_id
1 'polypeptide(L)' 'MKTVSLTIDGKEIKAPQGQKVLWAALDNGIYIPNLCALREKSTPDAS' A
#
# COMPACT_ATOMS: atom_id res chain seq x y z
N MET A 1 16.42 4.56 0.94
CA MET A 1 15.07 4.64 1.56
C MET A 1 15.11 3.94 2.90
N LYS A 2 14.52 4.52 3.96
CA LYS A 2 14.40 3.84 5.26
C LYS A 2 13.25 2.83 5.18
N THR A 3 13.49 1.59 5.63
CA THR A 3 12.43 0.58 5.77
C THR A 3 11.85 0.66 7.18
N VAL A 4 10.54 0.54 7.30
CA VAL A 4 9.80 0.52 8.57
C VAL A 4 8.99 -0.77 8.69
N SER A 5 8.78 -1.21 9.92
CA SER A 5 7.87 -2.32 10.24
C SER A 5 6.49 -1.77 10.58
N LEU A 6 5.45 -2.45 10.09
CA LEU A 6 4.05 -2.16 10.40
C LEU A 6 3.27 -3.47 10.51
N THR A 7 2.20 -3.45 11.28
CA THR A 7 1.34 -4.62 11.50
C THR A 7 0.00 -4.40 10.82
N ILE A 8 -0.42 -5.33 9.98
CA ILE A 8 -1.74 -5.35 9.32
C ILE A 8 -2.40 -6.68 9.68
N ASP A 9 -3.57 -6.64 10.32
CA ASP A 9 -4.31 -7.82 10.80
C ASP A 9 -3.45 -8.82 11.61
N GLY A 10 -2.60 -8.28 12.50
CA GLY A 10 -1.70 -9.08 13.34
C GLY A 10 -0.45 -9.62 12.62
N LYS A 11 -0.33 -9.43 11.30
CA LYS A 11 0.85 -9.80 10.52
C LYS A 11 1.83 -8.64 10.43
N GLU A 12 3.06 -8.84 10.90
CA GLU A 12 4.14 -7.87 10.71
C GLU A 12 4.66 -7.91 9.27
N ILE A 13 4.79 -6.74 8.65
CA ILE A 13 5.34 -6.56 7.30
C ILE A 13 6.38 -5.43 7.29
N LYS A 14 7.22 -5.40 6.26
CA LYS A 14 8.22 -4.35 6.03
C LYS A 14 7.88 -3.55 4.78
N ALA A 15 7.99 -2.23 4.86
CA ALA A 15 7.75 -1.33 3.72
C ALA A 15 8.66 -0.09 3.77
N PRO A 16 8.93 0.58 2.63
CA PRO A 16 9.59 1.88 2.63
C PRO A 16 8.79 2.93 3.41
N GLN A 17 9.49 3.75 4.20
CA GLN A 17 8.90 4.87 4.90
C GLN A 17 8.23 5.83 3.90
N GLY A 18 6.98 6.23 4.19
CA GLY A 18 6.19 7.12 3.33
C GLY A 18 5.41 6.41 2.23
N GLN A 19 5.58 5.09 2.05
CA GLN A 19 4.72 4.32 1.14
C GLN A 19 3.27 4.31 1.65
N LYS A 20 2.29 4.42 0.74
CA LYS A 20 0.87 4.27 1.08
C LYS A 20 0.60 2.88 1.65
N VAL A 21 -0.19 2.79 2.70
CA VAL A 21 -0.55 1.51 3.37
C VAL A 21 -1.13 0.49 2.39
N LEU A 22 -1.98 0.94 1.45
CA LEU A 22 -2.53 0.08 0.40
C LEU A 22 -1.43 -0.63 -0.40
N TRP A 23 -0.39 0.08 -0.80
CA TRP A 23 0.72 -0.51 -1.56
C TRP A 23 1.59 -1.41 -0.71
N ALA A 24 1.88 -1.00 0.53
CA ALA A 24 2.61 -1.85 1.47
C ALA A 24 1.89 -3.19 1.71
N ALA A 25 0.56 -3.17 1.85
CA ALA A 25 -0.26 -4.37 2.02
C ALA A 25 -0.19 -5.28 0.78
N LEU A 26 -0.48 -4.72 -0.40
CA LEU A 26 -0.50 -5.47 -1.65
C LEU A 26 0.87 -6.05 -2.03
N ASP A 27 1.95 -5.29 -1.82
CA ASP A 27 3.34 -5.76 -2.03
C ASP A 27 3.70 -6.92 -1.10
N ASN A 28 3.05 -7.02 0.06
CA ASN A 28 3.25 -8.08 1.05
C ASN A 28 2.16 -9.18 1.01
N GLY A 29 1.38 -9.22 -0.08
CA GLY A 29 0.36 -10.25 -0.34
C GLY A 29 -0.89 -10.13 0.53
N ILE A 30 -1.12 -8.98 1.17
CA ILE A 30 -2.34 -8.69 1.94
C ILE A 30 -3.28 -7.91 1.02
N TYR A 31 -4.36 -8.56 0.59
CA TYR A 31 -5.31 -7.96 -0.32
C TYR A 31 -6.22 -6.96 0.40
N ILE A 32 -6.12 -5.69 0.01
CA ILE A 32 -7.08 -4.65 0.35
C ILE A 32 -7.83 -4.29 -0.94
N PRO A 33 -9.14 -4.51 -1.01
CA PRO A 33 -9.93 -4.15 -2.18
C PRO A 33 -9.77 -2.68 -2.53
N ASN A 34 -9.47 -2.42 -3.80
CA ASN A 34 -9.32 -1.06 -4.31
C ASN A 34 -9.73 -1.05 -5.79
N LEU A 35 -10.51 -0.03 -6.17
CA LEU A 35 -10.97 0.16 -7.55
C LEU A 35 -10.33 1.40 -8.18
N CYS A 36 -10.26 2.50 -7.42
CA CYS A 36 -9.78 3.80 -7.92
C CYS A 36 -8.30 4.06 -7.66
N ALA A 37 -7.66 3.28 -6.79
CA ALA A 37 -6.25 3.45 -6.49
C ALA A 37 -5.45 2.71 -7.56
N LEU A 38 -4.95 3.44 -8.55
CA LEU A 38 -4.09 2.90 -9.61
C LEU A 38 -2.66 3.36 -9.34
N ARG A 39 -1.68 2.44 -9.32
CA ARG A 39 -0.27 2.78 -8.99
C ARG A 39 0.34 3.80 -9.95
N GLU A 40 -0.05 3.71 -11.21
CA GLU A 40 0.50 4.51 -12.30
C GLU A 40 -0.26 5.82 -12.53
N LYS A 41 -1.34 6.08 -11.76
CA LYS A 41 -2.21 7.22 -11.97
C LYS A 41 -2.17 8.19 -10.80
N SER A 42 -1.82 9.44 -11.10
CA SER A 42 -1.83 10.54 -10.13
C SER A 42 -3.22 11.12 -9.88
N THR A 43 -4.19 10.88 -10.78
CA THR A 43 -5.55 11.41 -10.69
C THR A 43 -6.60 10.33 -10.97
N PRO A 44 -7.79 10.39 -10.36
CA PRO A 44 -8.90 9.52 -10.71
C PRO A 44 -9.38 9.79 -12.16
N ASP A 45 -9.93 8.75 -12.80
CA ASP A 45 -10.49 8.83 -14.17
C ASP A 45 -11.70 9.77 -14.29
N ALA A 46 -12.51 9.83 -13.24
CA ALA A 46 -13.61 10.78 -13.16
C ALA A 46 -13.11 12.03 -12.43
N SER A 47 -13.03 13.16 -13.15
CA SER A 47 -12.82 14.51 -12.63
C SER A 47 -14.05 15.36 -12.91
#